data_AF-A0AAV9AN45-F1
#
_entry.id   AF-A0AAV9AN45-F1
#
_cell.length_a   1.000
_cell.length_b   1.000
_cell.length_c   1.000
_cell.angle_alpha   90.00
_cell.angle_beta   90.00
_cell.angle_gamma   90.00
#
_symmetry.space_group_name_H-M   'P 1'
#
loop_
_entity.id
_entity.type
_entity.pdbx_description
1 polymer ?
#
loop_
_entity_poly.entity_id
_entity_poly.type
_entity_poly.pdbx_seq_one_letter_code
_entity_poly.pdbx_strand_id
1 'polypeptide(L)'
;MRKVLEGGPWTMDNRLFVLKKWSPSVRMEQERITSIPIWVKFPNLPLHLWTKECLGKIASSVGSPLFMDTATQMASRISYA
;
A
#
# COMPACT_ATOMS: atom_id res chain seq x y z
N MET A 1 16.38 5.40 3.81
CA MET A 1 15.21 6.29 4.04
C MET A 1 13.97 5.88 3.24
N ARG A 2 14.04 5.75 1.89
CA ARG A 2 12.88 5.33 1.07
C ARG A 2 12.22 4.03 1.53
N LYS A 3 13.02 3.03 1.88
CA LYS A 3 12.55 1.74 2.43
C LYS A 3 11.61 1.85 3.64
N VAL A 4 11.77 2.88 4.48
CA VAL A 4 10.88 3.09 5.63
C VAL A 4 9.59 3.78 5.20
N LEU A 5 9.64 4.75 4.28
CA LEU A 5 8.41 5.40 3.80
C LEU A 5 7.57 4.46 2.90
N GLU A 6 8.22 3.58 2.15
CA GLU A 6 7.60 2.67 1.16
C GLU A 6 7.35 1.26 1.73
N GLY A 7 7.85 0.95 2.92
CA GLY A 7 7.90 -0.42 3.47
C GLY A 7 6.58 -0.98 3.99
N GLY A 8 5.54 -0.16 4.10
CA GLY A 8 4.20 -0.64 4.45
C GLY A 8 3.44 0.26 5.42
N PRO A 9 2.27 -0.21 5.90
CA PRO A 9 1.57 0.44 6.99
C PRO A 9 2.31 0.13 8.28
N TRP A 10 2.83 1.16 8.94
CA TRP A 10 3.57 1.00 10.18
C TRP A 10 2.60 0.86 11.33
N THR A 11 2.66 -0.26 12.04
CA THR A 11 1.85 -0.47 13.24
C THR A 11 2.77 -0.69 14.43
N MET A 12 2.47 -0.01 15.54
CA MET A 12 3.09 -0.24 16.84
C MET A 12 1.97 -0.19 17.87
N ASP A 13 1.91 -1.20 18.74
CA ASP A 13 0.82 -1.33 19.73
C ASP A 13 -0.60 -1.24 19.10
N ASN A 14 -0.78 -1.92 17.96
CA ASN A 14 -2.04 -1.92 17.20
C ASN A 14 -2.52 -0.53 16.71
N ARG A 15 -1.63 0.48 16.74
CA ARG A 15 -1.89 1.83 16.23
C ARG A 15 -1.18 2.05 14.90
N LEU A 16 -1.90 2.56 13.91
CA LEU A 16 -1.34 2.90 12.60
C LEU A 16 -0.58 4.23 12.67
N PHE A 17 0.65 4.22 12.19
CA PHE A 17 1.51 5.40 12.06
C PHE A 17 1.56 5.82 10.59
N VAL A 18 1.08 7.04 10.31
CA VAL A 18 1.22 7.67 9.00
C VAL A 18 2.55 8.41 8.98
N LEU A 19 3.48 7.95 8.14
CA LEU A 19 4.80 8.57 8.02
C LEU A 19 4.79 9.68 6.97
N LYS A 20 5.42 10.81 7.31
CA LYS A 20 5.70 11.90 6.38
C LYS A 20 7.20 12.12 6.30
N LYS A 21 7.74 12.35 5.10
CA LYS A 21 9.14 12.74 4.94
C LYS A 21 9.33 14.12 5.59
N TRP A 22 10.29 14.21 6.51
CA TRP A 22 10.64 15.48 7.11
C TRP A 22 11.22 16.46 6.06
N SER A 23 10.82 17.72 6.14
CA SER A 23 11.46 18.85 5.44
C SER A 23 11.40 20.10 6.33
N PRO A 24 12.31 21.07 6.13
CA PRO A 24 12.32 22.33 6.91
C PRO A 24 11.02 23.15 6.79
N SER A 25 10.28 22.92 5.71
CA SER A 25 8.97 23.55 5.44
C SER A 25 7.79 22.84 6.09
N VAL A 26 7.98 21.65 6.68
CA VAL A 26 6.92 20.96 7.43
C VAL A 26 6.65 21.75 8.70
N ARG A 27 5.43 22.28 8.79
CA ARG A 27 4.93 22.84 10.04
C ARG A 27 4.54 21.70 10.96
N MET A 28 4.90 21.83 12.23
CA MET A 28 4.50 20.88 13.30
C MET A 28 3.03 21.04 13.70
N GLU A 29 2.31 21.97 13.06
CA GLU A 29 0.86 22.11 13.22
C GLU A 29 0.16 20.82 12.79
N GLN A 30 -0.94 20.49 13.47
CA GLN A 30 -1.76 19.32 13.18
C GLN A 30 -2.35 19.46 11.77
N GLU A 31 -1.61 19.01 10.76
CA GLU A 31 -2.15 18.92 9.40
C GLU A 31 -3.36 17.99 9.44
N ARG A 32 -4.50 18.50 8.98
CA ARG A 32 -5.71 17.70 8.87
C ARG A 32 -5.45 16.60 7.84
N ILE A 33 -5.32 15.37 8.31
CA ILE A 33 -5.21 14.20 7.44
C ILE A 33 -6.55 14.07 6.72
N THR A 34 -6.58 14.38 5.43
CA THR A 34 -7.78 14.29 4.58
C THR A 34 -7.93 12.92 3.91
N SER A 35 -6.82 12.20 3.75
CA SER A 35 -6.79 10.88 3.13
C SER A 35 -5.58 10.09 3.63
N ILE A 36 -5.74 8.77 3.75
CA ILE A 36 -4.66 7.83 4.11
C ILE A 36 -4.59 6.70 3.09
N PRO A 37 -3.38 6.32 2.64
CA PRO A 37 -3.21 5.11 1.84
C PRO A 37 -3.44 3.89 2.73
N ILE A 38 -4.23 2.93 2.24
CA ILE A 38 -4.48 1.64 2.91
C ILE A 38 -4.02 0.50 1.99
N TRP A 39 -3.56 -0.59 2.60
CA TRP A 39 -3.25 -1.82 1.89
C TRP A 39 -4.47 -2.73 1.86
N VAL A 40 -4.95 -3.04 0.65
CA VAL A 40 -6.08 -3.94 0.43
C VAL A 40 -5.53 -5.30 0.01
N LYS A 41 -6.02 -6.38 0.64
CA LYS A 41 -5.72 -7.76 0.24
C LYS A 41 -6.96 -8.37 -0.37
N PHE A 42 -6.81 -9.04 -1.52
CA PHE A 42 -7.89 -9.76 -2.19
C PHE A 42 -7.71 -11.27 -1.95
N PRO A 43 -8.31 -11.83 -0.90
CA PRO A 43 -8.22 -13.26 -0.65
C PRO A 43 -8.92 -14.05 -1.76
N ASN A 44 -8.40 -15.24 -2.07
CA ASN A 44 -8.98 -16.18 -3.03
C ASN A 44 -9.10 -15.63 -4.47
N LEU A 45 -8.27 -14.65 -4.86
CA LEU A 45 -8.27 -14.16 -6.22
C LEU A 45 -7.64 -15.21 -7.17
N PRO A 46 -8.37 -15.68 -8.21
CA PRO A 46 -7.84 -16.64 -9.18
C PRO A 46 -6.54 -16.17 -9.84
N LEU A 47 -5.58 -17.08 -10.00
CA LEU A 47 -4.23 -16.75 -10.50
C LEU A 47 -4.21 -16.05 -11.86
N HIS A 48 -5.14 -16.41 -12.75
CA HIS A 48 -5.26 -15.78 -14.07
C HIS A 48 -5.61 -14.28 -14.02
N LEU A 49 -6.09 -13.77 -12.88
CA LEU A 49 -6.38 -12.35 -12.65
C LEU A 49 -5.19 -11.59 -12.04
N TRP A 50 -4.05 -12.23 -11.78
CA TRP A 50 -2.87 -11.61 -11.17
C TRP A 50 -2.01 -10.84 -12.19
N THR A 51 -2.66 -10.18 -13.14
CA THR A 51 -2.00 -9.22 -14.05
C THR A 51 -2.13 -7.83 -13.47
N LYS A 52 -1.17 -6.95 -13.80
CA LYS A 52 -1.19 -5.55 -13.36
C LYS A 52 -2.51 -4.84 -13.74
N GLU A 53 -3.03 -5.14 -14.92
CA GLU A 53 -4.27 -4.55 -15.45
C GLU A 53 -5.51 -5.07 -14.73
N CYS A 54 -5.63 -6.39 -14.52
CA CYS A 54 -6.75 -6.98 -13.79
C CYS A 54 -6.76 -6.53 -12.33
N LEU A 55 -5.61 -6.60 -11.65
CA LEU A 55 -5.46 -6.14 -10.27
C LEU A 55 -5.75 -4.64 -10.14
N GLY A 56 -5.27 -3.83 -11.09
CA GLY A 56 -5.56 -2.40 -11.13
C GLY A 56 -7.06 -2.12 -11.27
N LYS A 57 -7.76 -2.83 -12.16
CA LYS A 57 -9.22 -2.71 -12.33
C LYS A 57 -9.99 -3.14 -11.07
N ILE A 58 -9.60 -4.26 -10.45
CA ILE A 58 -10.23 -4.72 -9.21
C ILE A 58 -10.00 -3.71 -8.08
N ALA A 59 -8.76 -3.25 -7.89
CA ALA A 59 -8.43 -2.25 -6.88
C ALA A 59 -9.16 -0.92 -7.12
N SER A 60 -9.40 -0.55 -8.38
CA SER A 60 -10.15 0.65 -8.76
C SER A 60 -11.61 0.64 -8.29
N SER A 61 -12.19 -0.54 -8.04
CA SER A 61 -13.53 -0.66 -7.44
C SER A 61 -13.57 -0.24 -5.96
N VAL A 62 -12.43 -0.30 -5.26
CA VAL A 62 -12.30 0.07 -3.85
C VAL A 62 -11.85 1.53 -3.69
N GLY A 63 -11.01 2.02 -4.59
CA GLY A 63 -10.49 3.39 -4.57
C GLY A 63 -9.41 3.61 -5.62
N SER A 64 -8.59 4.67 -5.47
CA SER A 64 -7.49 4.91 -6.41
C SER A 64 -6.28 4.02 -6.07
N PRO A 65 -5.87 3.08 -6.94
CA PRO A 65 -4.72 2.22 -6.68
C PRO A 65 -3.43 3.05 -6.75
N LEU A 66 -2.66 3.08 -5.65
CA LEU A 66 -1.41 3.84 -5.57
C LEU A 66 -0.17 2.97 -5.82
N PHE A 67 -0.13 1.80 -5.18
CA PHE A 67 1.02 0.90 -5.20
C PHE A 67 0.58 -0.56 -5.22
N MET A 68 1.42 -1.42 -5.78
CA MET A 68 1.32 -2.88 -5.71
C MET A 68 2.54 -3.38 -4.94
N ASP A 69 2.37 -4.36 -4.07
CA ASP A 69 3.51 -4.92 -3.35
C ASP A 69 4.44 -5.67 -4.31
N THR A 70 5.74 -5.66 -4.00
CA THR A 70 6.77 -6.20 -4.88
C THR A 70 6.59 -7.69 -5.15
N ALA A 71 6.05 -8.46 -4.20
CA ALA A 71 5.87 -9.90 -4.37
C ALA A 71 4.75 -10.21 -5.37
N THR A 72 3.64 -9.48 -5.31
CA THR A 72 2.54 -9.56 -6.29
C THR A 72 3.01 -9.09 -7.66
N GLN A 73 3.77 -7.98 -7.73
CA GLN A 73 4.31 -7.48 -8.99
C GLN A 73 5.29 -8.46 -9.66
N MET A 74 6.14 -9.12 -8.87
CA MET A 74 7.10 -10.10 -9.36
C MET A 74 6.50 -11.50 -9.53
N ALA A 75 5.22 -11.68 -9.20
CA ALA A 75 4.58 -13.00 -9.19
C ALA A 75 5.34 -14.03 -8.32
N SER A 76 6.17 -13.57 -7.37
CA SER A 76 7.15 -14.41 -6.67
C SER A 76 6.54 -15.25 -5.54
N ARG A 77 5.30 -14.94 -5.13
CA ARG A 77 4.53 -15.70 -4.12
C ARG A 77 3.66 -16.82 -4.71
N ILE A 78 3.69 -17.02 -6.02
CA ILE A 78 2.90 -18.05 -6.70
C ILE A 78 3.51 -19.46 -6.50
N SER A 79 4.73 -19.56 -5.96
CA SER A 79 5.50 -20.80 -5.85
C SER A 79 5.23 -21.66 -4.60
N TYR A 80 4.20 -21.36 -3.80
CA TYR A 80 3.77 -22.24 -2.71
C TYR A 80 2.28 -22.55 -2.86
N ALA A 81 2.01 -23.62 -3.62
CA ALA A 81 0.78 -24.40 -3.56
C ALA A 81 1.11 -25.72 -2.84
#